data_AF-A0A534CKJ8-F1
#
_entry.id   AF-A0A534CKJ8-F1
#
_cell.length_a   1.000
_cell.length_b   1.000
_cell.length_c   1.000
_cell.angle_alpha   90.00
_cell.angle_beta   90.00
_cell.angle_gamma   90.00
#
_symmetry.space_group_name_H-M   'P 1'
#
loop_
_entity.id
_entity.type
_entity.pdbx_description
1 polymer ?
#
loop_
_entity_poly.entity_id
_entity_poly.type
_entity_poly.pdbx_seq_one_letter_code
_entity_poly.pdbx_strand_id
1 'polypeptide(L)'
;MNQLFSFTLTCPTCQRERVIETYARSELLRLLELGHPIEARCTECDVHWPIPSEARVRIARAVTASFSASRKQTLRPRLVQ
;
A
#
# COMPACT_ATOMS: atom_id res chain seq x y z
N MET A 1 -6.05 2.70 16.99
CA MET A 1 -6.80 2.61 15.71
C MET A 1 -5.85 2.07 14.66
N ASN A 2 -6.10 0.87 14.13
CA ASN A 2 -5.31 0.30 13.04
C ASN A 2 -5.76 0.94 11.73
N GLN A 3 -5.09 2.02 11.31
CA GLN A 3 -5.35 2.63 10.01
C GLN A 3 -4.80 1.72 8.90
N LEU A 4 -5.65 1.32 7.97
CA LEU A 4 -5.23 0.59 6.77
C LEU A 4 -4.38 1.51 5.90
N PHE A 5 -3.31 0.95 5.33
CA PHE A 5 -2.43 1.69 4.45
C PHE A 5 -2.66 1.24 3.00
N SER A 6 -3.16 2.15 2.17
CA SER A 6 -3.43 1.88 0.76
C SER A 6 -2.21 2.19 -0.11
N PHE A 7 -1.79 1.26 -0.96
CA PHE A 7 -0.74 1.47 -1.96
C PHE A 7 -1.05 0.74 -3.25
N THR A 8 -0.51 1.22 -4.36
CA THR A 8 -0.79 0.65 -5.69
C THR A 8 0.33 -0.29 -6.12
N LEU A 9 -0.03 -1.46 -6.63
CA LEU A 9 0.88 -2.40 -7.27
C LEU A 9 0.30 -2.94 -8.58
N THR A 10 1.18 -3.21 -9.53
CA THR A 10 0.81 -3.87 -10.78
C THR A 10 0.67 -5.37 -10.54
N CYS A 11 -0.50 -5.92 -10.86
CA CYS A 11 -0.70 -7.37 -10.81
C CYS A 11 0.13 -8.04 -11.93
N PRO A 12 0.92 -9.08 -11.64
CA PRO A 12 1.72 -9.75 -12.67
C PRO A 12 0.87 -10.50 -13.70
N THR A 13 -0.37 -10.88 -13.35
CA THR A 13 -1.27 -11.64 -14.24
C THR A 13 -2.06 -10.74 -15.18
N CYS A 14 -2.75 -9.72 -14.67
CA CYS A 14 -3.54 -8.82 -15.51
C CYS A 14 -2.80 -7.55 -15.94
N GLN A 15 -1.59 -7.32 -15.43
CA GLN A 15 -0.77 -6.13 -15.70
C GLN A 15 -1.47 -4.80 -15.40
N ARG A 16 -2.55 -4.84 -14.60
CA ARG A 16 -3.28 -3.66 -14.16
C ARG A 16 -2.80 -3.23 -12.79
N GLU A 17 -2.80 -1.92 -12.59
CA GLU A 17 -2.62 -1.31 -11.28
C GLU A 17 -3.78 -1.69 -10.35
N ARG A 18 -3.45 -2.17 -9.16
CA ARG A 18 -4.39 -2.56 -8.11
C ARG A 18 -4.04 -1.82 -6.84
N VAL A 19 -5.06 -1.23 -6.22
CA VAL A 19 -4.94 -0.67 -4.89
C VAL A 19 -5.00 -1.82 -3.89
N ILE A 20 -3.97 -1.91 -3.07
CA ILE A 20 -3.83 -2.89 -2.00
C ILE A 20 -4.08 -2.15 -0.69
N GLU A 21 -5.10 -2.57 0.06
CA GLU A 21 -5.52 -1.96 1.33
C GLU A 21 -5.68 -3.02 2.45
N THR A 22 -5.03 -4.17 2.30
CA THR A 22 -5.18 -5.34 3.18
C THR A 22 -4.43 -5.23 4.50
N TYR A 23 -3.42 -4.37 4.60
CA TYR A 23 -2.56 -4.32 5.78
C TYR A 23 -2.76 -3.05 6.60
N ALA A 24 -2.79 -3.22 7.92
CA ALA A 24 -2.69 -2.10 8.84
C ALA A 24 -1.28 -1.48 8.77
N ARG A 25 -1.18 -0.18 9.00
CA ARG A 25 0.11 0.53 9.03
C ARG A 25 1.12 -0.10 9.99
N SER A 26 0.68 -0.39 11.22
CA SER A 26 1.52 -1.00 12.27
C SER A 26 1.97 -2.41 11.90
N GLU A 27 1.11 -3.16 11.23
CA GLU A 27 1.41 -4.50 10.74
C GLU A 27 2.44 -4.45 9.62
N LEU A 28 2.26 -3.56 8.64
CA LEU A 28 3.25 -3.33 7.57
C LEU A 28 4.61 -2.98 8.14
N LEU A 29 4.68 -2.04 9.09
CA LEU A 29 5.95 -1.67 9.75
C LEU A 29 6.60 -2.88 10.41
N ARG A 30 5.83 -3.65 11.17
CA ARG A 30 6.33 -4.84 11.85
C ARG A 30 6.83 -5.90 10.87
N LEU A 31 6.09 -6.15 9.78
CA LEU A 31 6.51 -7.09 8.73
C LEU A 31 7.79 -6.63 8.03
N LEU A 32 7.91 -5.32 7.77
CA LEU A 32 9.09 -4.71 7.16
C LEU A 32 10.31 -4.79 8.10
N GLU A 33 10.14 -4.49 9.39
CA GLU A 33 11.19 -4.56 10.42
C GLU A 33 11.68 -5.99 10.65
N LEU A 34 10.76 -6.96 10.67
CA LEU A 34 11.10 -8.39 10.81
C LEU A 34 11.63 -9.01 9.50
N GLY A 35 11.64 -8.26 8.40
CA GLY A 35 12.02 -8.77 7.09
C GLY A 35 11.08 -9.86 6.55
N HIS A 36 9.86 -9.93 7.06
CA HIS A 36 8.89 -10.92 6.63
C HIS A 36 8.41 -10.65 5.19
N PRO A 37 8.06 -11.73 4.46
CA PRO A 37 7.46 -11.58 3.14
C PRO A 37 6.13 -10.84 3.27
N ILE A 38 5.89 -9.92 2.36
CA ILE A 38 4.64 -9.19 2.24
C ILE A 38 4.07 -9.57 0.88
N GLU A 39 2.83 -10.00 0.86
CA GLU A 39 2.15 -10.44 -0.36
C GLU A 39 1.03 -9.47 -0.71
N ALA A 40 0.85 -9.23 -2.00
CA ALA A 40 -0.29 -8.51 -2.54
C ALA A 40 -1.27 -9.49 -3.15
N ARG A 41 -2.56 -9.17 -3.05
CA ARG A 41 -3.65 -9.94 -3.66
C ARG A 41 -4.35 -9.10 -4.72
N CYS A 42 -4.62 -9.69 -5.89
CA CYS A 42 -5.50 -9.12 -6.89
C CYS A 42 -6.86 -9.78 -6.72
N THR A 43 -7.89 -9.02 -6.36
CA THR A 43 -9.26 -9.54 -6.22
C THR A 43 -9.86 -10.02 -7.55
N GLU A 44 -9.43 -9.45 -8.67
CA GLU A 44 -9.96 -9.81 -10.00
C GLU A 44 -9.34 -11.09 -10.55
N CYS A 45 -8.05 -11.32 -10.29
CA CYS A 45 -7.36 -12.52 -10.76
C CYS A 45 -7.31 -13.62 -9.69
N ASP A 46 -7.69 -13.28 -8.46
CA ASP A 46 -7.53 -14.07 -7.25
C ASP A 46 -6.11 -14.64 -7.02
N VAL A 47 -5.09 -13.92 -7.50
CA VAL A 47 -3.70 -14.30 -7.37
C VAL A 47 -3.02 -13.54 -6.23
N HIS A 48 -2.15 -14.23 -5.52
CA HIS A 48 -1.24 -13.64 -4.54
C HIS A 48 0.16 -13.58 -5.16
N TRP A 49 0.88 -12.48 -4.94
CA TRP A 49 2.27 -12.37 -5.36
C TRP A 49 3.11 -11.64 -4.31
N PRO A 50 4.40 -12.01 -4.19
CA PRO A 50 5.31 -11.32 -3.28
C PRO A 50 5.54 -9.88 -3.75
N ILE A 51 5.51 -8.94 -2.81
CA ILE A 51 5.88 -7.55 -3.07
C ILE A 51 7.41 -7.47 -3.24
N PRO A 52 7.92 -6.96 -4.38
CA PRO A 52 9.35 -6.89 -4.62
C PRO A 52 10.06 -6.02 -3.59
N SER A 53 11.32 -6.32 -3.30
CA SER A 53 12.14 -5.60 -2.30
C SER A 53 12.14 -4.09 -2.52
N GLU A 54 12.25 -3.63 -3.76
CA GLU A 54 12.20 -2.20 -4.09
C GLU A 54 10.86 -1.57 -3.70
N ALA A 55 9.74 -2.23 -4.01
CA ALA A 55 8.42 -1.75 -3.62
C ALA A 55 8.24 -1.75 -2.10
N ARG A 56 8.79 -2.74 -1.38
CA ARG A 56 8.79 -2.78 0.08
C ARG A 56 9.52 -1.58 0.69
N VAL A 57 10.67 -1.18 0.14
CA VAL A 57 11.40 0.02 0.58
C VAL A 57 10.57 1.28 0.33
N ARG A 58 9.91 1.40 -0.83
CA ARG A 58 9.01 2.54 -1.10
C ARG A 58 7.84 2.60 -0.13
N ILE A 59 7.21 1.45 0.16
CA ILE A 59 6.12 1.34 1.14
C ILE A 59 6.61 1.72 2.53
N ALA A 60 7.76 1.22 2.97
CA ALA A 60 8.35 1.57 4.26
C ALA A 60 8.54 3.08 4.42
N ARG A 61 9.13 3.73 3.40
CA ARG A 61 9.33 5.18 3.39
C ARG A 61 7.99 5.92 3.44
N ALA A 62 7.01 5.49 2.66
CA ALA A 62 5.69 6.12 2.63
C ALA A 62 4.97 5.98 3.98
N VAL A 63 4.94 4.78 4.56
CA VAL A 63 4.33 4.50 5.86
C VAL A 63 4.94 5.34 6.99
N THR A 64 6.26 5.53 6.99
CA THR A 64 6.96 6.39 7.95
C THR A 64 6.65 7.87 7.70
N ALA A 65 6.62 8.31 6.44
CA ALA A 65 6.32 9.70 6.07
C ALA A 65 4.86 10.10 6.30
N SER A 66 3.89 9.20 6.14
CA SER A 66 2.47 9.50 6.35
C SER A 66 2.13 9.83 7.81
N PHE A 67 3.01 9.51 8.77
CA PHE A 67 2.80 9.84 10.18
C PHE A 67 2.91 11.34 10.47
N SER A 68 3.62 12.12 9.63
CA SER A 68 3.68 13.58 9.73
C SER A 68 2.59 14.28 8.89
N ALA A 69 1.90 13.56 8.00
CA ALA A 69 0.97 14.12 7.01
C ALA A 69 -0.52 13.82 7.26
N SER A 70 -0.90 13.11 8.33
CA SER A 70 -2.31 12.81 8.69
C SER A 70 -3.16 14.05 9.06
N ARG A 71 -2.72 15.26 8.66
CA ARG A 71 -3.47 16.52 8.75
C ARG A 71 -3.88 17.14 7.41
N LYS A 72 -3.53 16.54 6.26
CA LYS A 72 -3.86 17.12 4.95
C LYS A 72 -4.33 16.06 3.94
N GLN A 73 -5.44 15.39 4.26
CA GLN A 73 -6.24 14.75 3.21
C GLN A 73 -7.68 15.19 3.34
N THR A 74 -7.93 16.46 2.98
CA THR A 74 -9.26 16.92 2.65
C THR A 74 -9.21 17.74 1.37
N LEU A 75 -10.10 17.37 0.46
CA LEU A 75 -10.58 18.11 -0.72
C LEU A 75 -9.69 18.11 -1.96
N ARG A 76 -9.97 17.12 -2.82
CA ARG A 76 -9.93 17.22 -4.28
C ARG A 76 -10.50 18.59 -4.72
N PRO A 77 -9.85 19.37 -5.60
CA PRO A 77 -10.53 20.44 -6.31
C PRO A 77 -11.52 19.79 -7.27
N ARG A 78 -12.80 20.00 -7.00
CA ARG A 78 -13.89 19.67 -7.92
C ARG A 78 -13.78 20.68 -9.06
N LEU A 79 -13.18 20.27 -10.19
CA LEU A 79 -13.33 20.96 -11.47
C LEU A 79 -14.83 20.92 -11.81
N VAL A 80 -15.50 22.06 -11.63
CA VAL A 80 -16.76 22.39 -12.29
C VAL A 80 -16.44 23.51 -13.26
N GLN A 81 -16.97 23.31 -14.45
CA GLN A 81 -16.80 24.06 -15.71
C GLN A 81 -16.94 25.57 -15.58
#